data_AF-A0A0Q7VEY1-F1
#
_entry.id   AF-A0A0Q7VEY1-F1
#
_cell.length_a   1.000
_cell.length_b   1.000
_cell.length_c   1.000
_cell.angle_alpha   90.00
_cell.angle_beta   90.00
_cell.angle_gamma   90.00
#
_symmetry.space_group_name_H-M   'P 1'
#
loop_
_entity.id
_entity.type
_entity.pdbx_description
1 polymer ?
#
loop_
_entity_poly.entity_id
_entity_poly.type
_entity_poly.pdbx_seq_one_letter_code
_entity_poly.pdbx_strand_id
1 'polypeptide(L)'
;MYKWKRGTALVTAVVAAFGAGFMLAPAASAATPSATIELSQDDIDYYYSVAERFGVPAAVQESLLEKVKAGIPLDSSTGVAPVSTVTTEVDGFERTVETFPDGSVIGTDIEIPQVIEDGVSARGVAGCVTGASAGVYYGQDCWVYSSSLTMGASFYASYSQWSTGSSVWNWHTPEVNIVGGTVSNQVWSHATGTNSSITLKWNSHIGGIVTVGTWLRLNASPGGISQTRGGTW
;
A
#
# COMPACT_ATOMS: atom_id res chain seq x y z
N MET A 1 38.72 -41.38 7.81
CA MET A 1 39.92 -41.82 7.05
C MET A 1 40.25 -40.76 6.02
N TYR A 2 41.44 -40.18 6.14
CA TYR A 2 42.04 -39.21 5.22
C TYR A 2 42.23 -39.78 3.81
N LYS A 3 42.10 -38.95 2.77
CA LYS A 3 42.95 -39.00 1.58
C LYS A 3 42.96 -37.67 0.82
N TRP A 4 44.06 -36.93 1.02
CA TRP A 4 44.54 -35.87 0.15
C TRP A 4 44.98 -36.44 -1.22
N LYS A 5 44.82 -35.66 -2.30
CA LYS A 5 45.77 -35.66 -3.42
C LYS A 5 46.05 -34.24 -3.89
N ARG A 6 47.36 -33.92 -3.88
CA ARG A 6 47.99 -32.71 -4.42
C ARG A 6 48.15 -32.87 -5.94
N GLY A 7 48.05 -31.77 -6.67
CA GLY A 7 48.46 -31.67 -8.06
C GLY A 7 49.11 -30.30 -8.30
N THR A 8 50.43 -30.29 -8.37
CA THR A 8 51.30 -29.13 -8.63
C THR A 8 51.47 -28.96 -10.14
N ALA A 9 51.43 -27.74 -10.67
CA ALA A 9 52.12 -27.37 -11.90
C ALA A 9 52.48 -25.87 -11.90
N LEU A 10 53.65 -25.59 -12.45
CA LEU A 10 54.50 -24.41 -12.31
C LEU A 10 54.43 -23.49 -13.55
N VAL A 11 54.73 -22.20 -13.31
CA VAL A 11 55.50 -21.25 -14.18
C VAL A 11 54.70 -20.71 -15.39
N THR A 12 54.58 -19.40 -15.64
CA THR A 12 55.65 -18.54 -16.20
C THR A 12 55.30 -17.03 -16.18
N ALA A 13 56.30 -16.23 -15.79
CA ALA A 13 56.71 -14.85 -16.14
C ALA A 13 55.74 -13.69 -16.46
N VAL A 14 55.82 -12.66 -15.61
CA VAL A 14 56.19 -11.24 -15.84
C VAL A 14 55.83 -10.57 -17.18
N VAL A 15 54.99 -9.52 -17.12
CA VAL A 15 55.30 -8.18 -17.66
C VAL A 15 54.65 -7.12 -16.76
N ALA A 16 55.48 -6.29 -16.14
CA ALA A 16 55.06 -5.04 -15.52
C ALA A 16 54.95 -3.97 -16.61
N ALA A 17 53.73 -3.45 -16.85
CA ALA A 17 53.51 -2.26 -17.65
C ALA A 17 52.94 -1.17 -16.73
N PHE A 18 53.77 -0.19 -16.39
CA PHE A 18 53.35 1.06 -15.77
C PHE A 18 52.51 1.86 -16.78
N GLY A 19 51.20 1.63 -16.78
CA GLY A 19 50.24 2.50 -17.42
C GLY A 19 49.83 3.59 -16.43
N ALA A 20 50.41 4.79 -16.55
CA ALA A 20 49.86 6.00 -15.96
C ALA A 20 48.56 6.37 -16.70
N GLY A 21 47.49 5.62 -16.43
CA GLY A 21 46.15 5.94 -16.89
C GLY A 21 45.61 7.10 -16.06
N PHE A 22 45.43 8.25 -16.70
CA PHE A 22 44.58 9.33 -16.21
C PHE A 22 43.24 8.72 -15.77
N MET A 23 43.01 8.62 -14.46
CA MET A 23 41.66 8.37 -13.94
C MET A 23 40.85 9.62 -14.25
N LEU A 24 40.15 9.61 -15.38
CA LEU A 24 39.00 10.48 -15.59
C LEU A 24 37.99 10.09 -14.51
N ALA A 25 37.96 10.87 -13.44
CA ALA A 25 36.91 10.78 -12.44
C ALA A 25 35.57 10.87 -13.20
N PRO A 26 34.64 9.93 -13.01
CA PRO A 26 33.32 10.05 -13.61
C PRO A 26 32.75 11.39 -13.15
N ALA A 27 32.45 12.28 -14.11
CA ALA A 27 31.75 13.50 -13.85
C ALA A 27 30.46 13.11 -13.13
N ALA A 28 30.36 13.45 -11.84
CA ALA A 28 29.15 13.29 -11.08
C ALA A 28 28.08 14.05 -11.85
N SER A 29 27.18 13.31 -12.50
CA SER A 29 26.03 13.87 -13.18
C SER A 29 25.25 14.60 -12.10
N ALA A 30 25.36 15.93 -12.06
CA ALA A 30 24.59 16.75 -11.16
C ALA A 30 23.13 16.49 -11.53
N ALA A 31 22.41 15.80 -10.64
CA ALA A 31 20.99 15.57 -10.83
C ALA A 31 20.33 16.93 -11.05
N THR A 32 19.72 17.12 -12.22
CA THR A 32 18.89 18.29 -12.49
C THR A 32 17.89 18.39 -11.34
N PRO A 33 17.75 19.54 -10.67
CA PRO A 33 16.79 19.67 -9.58
C PRO A 33 15.42 19.25 -10.10
N SER A 34 14.84 18.20 -9.49
CA SER A 34 13.45 17.84 -9.74
C SER A 34 12.60 19.08 -9.48
N ALA A 35 11.63 19.32 -10.36
CA ALA A 35 10.69 20.41 -10.18
C ALA A 35 10.04 20.26 -8.79
N THR A 36 10.19 21.30 -7.95
CA THR A 36 9.50 21.36 -6.66
C THR A 36 8.01 21.25 -6.91
N ILE A 37 7.34 20.34 -6.20
CA ILE A 37 5.89 20.17 -6.28
C ILE A 37 5.28 21.20 -5.34
N GLU A 38 4.46 22.09 -5.91
CA GLU A 38 3.62 22.98 -5.11
C GLU A 38 2.40 22.18 -4.62
N LEU A 39 2.30 22.01 -3.30
CA LEU A 39 1.18 21.32 -2.66
C LEU A 39 0.12 22.33 -2.26
N SER A 40 -1.15 21.98 -2.50
CA SER A 40 -2.27 22.77 -1.98
C SER A 40 -2.37 22.64 -0.45
N GLN A 41 -3.12 23.52 0.20
CA GLN A 41 -3.38 23.38 1.64
C GLN A 41 -4.15 22.08 1.94
N ASP A 42 -5.10 21.70 1.08
CA ASP A 42 -5.87 20.46 1.21
C ASP A 42 -4.96 19.22 1.14
N ASP A 43 -3.95 19.24 0.26
CA ASP A 43 -2.95 18.17 0.19
C ASP A 43 -2.14 18.03 1.49
N ILE A 44 -1.76 19.17 2.08
CA ILE A 44 -0.99 19.23 3.31
C ILE A 44 -1.85 18.73 4.49
N ASP A 45 -3.10 19.17 4.57
CA ASP A 45 -4.04 18.77 5.63
C ASP A 45 -4.34 17.27 5.53
N TYR A 46 -4.58 16.76 4.31
CA TYR A 46 -4.72 15.33 4.06
C TYR A 46 -3.47 14.57 4.53
N TYR A 47 -2.27 15.02 4.13
CA TYR A 47 -1.01 14.41 4.50
C TYR A 47 -0.87 14.26 6.02
N TYR A 48 -1.09 15.35 6.78
CA TYR A 48 -0.98 15.31 8.23
C TYR A 48 -2.07 14.44 8.87
N SER A 49 -3.30 14.47 8.36
CA SER A 49 -4.38 13.61 8.87
C SER A 49 -4.04 12.12 8.75
N VAL A 50 -3.41 11.70 7.65
CA VAL A 50 -2.97 10.32 7.44
C VAL A 50 -1.76 10.00 8.33
N ALA A 51 -0.82 10.93 8.45
CA ALA A 51 0.36 10.76 9.28
C ALA A 51 -0.02 10.59 10.76
N GLU A 52 -0.96 11.38 11.26
CA GLU A 52 -1.53 11.25 12.60
C GLU A 52 -2.29 9.93 12.77
N ARG A 53 -3.17 9.58 11.81
CA ARG A 53 -3.95 8.33 11.83
C ARG A 53 -3.06 7.09 12.01
N PHE A 54 -1.90 7.07 11.37
CA PHE A 54 -0.97 5.95 11.43
C PHE A 54 0.21 6.16 12.41
N GLY A 55 0.13 7.19 13.25
CA GLY A 55 1.07 7.38 14.36
C GLY A 55 2.50 7.77 13.95
N VAL A 56 2.66 8.42 12.79
CA VAL A 56 3.95 8.96 12.38
C VAL A 56 4.32 10.13 13.31
N PRO A 57 5.49 10.12 13.97
CA PRO A 57 5.88 11.20 14.89
C PRO A 57 6.02 12.54 14.16
N ALA A 58 5.55 13.65 14.76
CA ALA A 58 5.55 14.98 14.14
C ALA A 58 6.90 15.40 13.54
N ALA A 59 8.02 15.11 14.22
CA ALA A 59 9.36 15.41 13.72
C ALA A 59 9.70 14.64 12.41
N VAL A 60 9.16 13.44 12.24
CA VAL A 60 9.31 12.62 11.03
C VAL A 60 8.36 13.13 9.93
N GLN A 61 7.14 13.55 10.29
CA GLN A 61 6.16 14.09 9.34
C GLN A 61 6.73 15.26 8.53
N GLU A 62 7.35 16.25 9.18
CA GLU A 62 7.94 17.41 8.50
C GLU A 62 9.02 16.99 7.48
N SER A 63 9.95 16.13 7.90
CA SER A 63 11.04 15.68 7.03
C SER A 63 10.51 14.89 5.82
N LEU A 64 9.49 14.07 6.02
CA LEU A 64 8.84 13.34 4.93
C LEU A 64 8.04 14.27 4.01
N LEU A 65 7.34 15.28 4.54
CA LEU A 65 6.63 16.27 3.73
C LEU A 65 7.61 17.09 2.89
N GLU A 66 8.77 17.47 3.43
CA GLU A 66 9.84 18.11 2.67
C GLU A 66 10.34 17.26 1.50
N LYS A 67 10.51 15.94 1.70
CA LYS A 67 10.82 15.01 0.60
C LYS A 67 9.74 15.04 -0.47
N VAL A 68 8.47 14.97 -0.07
CA VAL A 68 7.32 15.02 -1.01
C VAL A 68 7.34 16.32 -1.82
N LYS A 69 7.50 17.48 -1.16
CA LYS A 69 7.61 18.79 -1.83
C LYS A 69 8.81 18.86 -2.78
N ALA A 70 9.92 18.21 -2.43
CA ALA A 70 11.10 18.11 -3.27
C ALA A 70 10.97 17.08 -4.42
N GLY A 71 9.83 16.39 -4.54
CA GLY A 71 9.63 15.32 -5.53
C GLY A 71 10.47 14.07 -5.26
N ILE A 72 10.99 13.92 -4.04
CA ILE A 72 11.77 12.76 -3.61
C ILE A 72 10.79 11.67 -3.16
N PRO A 73 10.82 10.47 -3.76
CA PRO A 73 9.92 9.40 -3.39
C PRO A 73 10.21 8.91 -1.96
N LEU A 74 9.16 8.60 -1.22
CA LEU A 74 9.25 7.98 0.11
C LEU A 74 9.55 6.48 -0.02
N ASP A 75 10.18 5.87 0.99
CA ASP A 75 10.51 4.43 0.94
C ASP A 75 9.27 3.54 0.76
N SER A 76 8.15 3.94 1.38
CA SER A 76 6.82 3.33 1.17
C SER A 76 6.31 3.33 -0.28
N SER A 77 6.94 4.09 -1.17
CA SER A 77 6.55 4.23 -2.59
C SER A 77 7.60 3.66 -3.56
N THR A 78 8.73 3.14 -3.08
CA THR A 78 9.85 2.70 -3.93
C THR A 78 10.04 1.18 -3.96
N GLY A 79 9.17 0.42 -3.28
CA GLY A 79 9.28 -1.03 -3.18
C GLY A 79 10.36 -1.52 -2.19
N VAL A 80 10.93 -0.60 -1.40
CA VAL A 80 11.72 -0.94 -0.21
C VAL A 80 10.84 -1.77 0.74
N ALA A 81 11.40 -2.78 1.41
CA ALA A 81 10.64 -3.58 2.36
C ALA A 81 10.41 -2.83 3.68
N PRO A 82 9.26 -3.03 4.36
CA PRO A 82 9.02 -2.42 5.66
C PRO A 82 9.99 -2.98 6.72
N VAL A 83 10.39 -2.12 7.66
CA VAL A 83 11.18 -2.50 8.84
C VAL A 83 10.31 -3.00 9.99
N SER A 84 9.01 -2.70 9.95
CA SER A 84 8.03 -3.17 10.94
C SER A 84 6.65 -3.28 10.31
N THR A 85 5.90 -4.30 10.71
CA THR A 85 4.48 -4.47 10.39
C THR A 85 3.76 -4.77 11.70
N VAL A 86 2.77 -3.96 12.03
CA VAL A 86 1.98 -4.09 13.26
C VAL A 86 0.50 -4.11 12.91
N THR A 87 -0.22 -5.12 13.41
CA THR A 87 -1.67 -5.22 13.30
C THR A 87 -2.29 -5.06 14.69
N THR A 88 -3.23 -4.13 14.82
CA THR A 88 -3.91 -3.79 16.07
C THR A 88 -5.36 -3.45 15.83
N GLU A 89 -6.23 -3.75 16.78
CA GLU A 89 -7.61 -3.26 16.79
C GLU A 89 -7.65 -1.84 17.40
N VAL A 90 -8.14 -0.87 16.64
CA VAL A 90 -8.25 0.53 17.07
C VAL A 90 -9.56 1.10 16.55
N ASP A 91 -10.37 1.68 17.44
CA ASP A 91 -11.64 2.35 17.12
C ASP A 91 -12.63 1.49 16.30
N GLY A 92 -12.64 0.18 16.50
CA GLY A 92 -13.49 -0.74 15.75
C GLY A 92 -12.96 -1.07 14.35
N PHE A 93 -11.68 -0.84 14.08
CA PHE A 93 -10.99 -1.24 12.85
C PHE A 93 -9.84 -2.19 13.15
N GLU A 94 -9.65 -3.20 12.31
CA GLU A 94 -8.40 -3.94 12.23
C GLU A 94 -7.46 -3.09 11.38
N ARG A 95 -6.50 -2.46 12.07
CA ARG A 95 -5.50 -1.58 11.46
C ARG A 95 -4.19 -2.34 11.32
N THR A 96 -3.65 -2.39 10.10
CA THR A 96 -2.28 -2.84 9.85
C THR A 96 -1.44 -1.66 9.38
N VAL A 97 -0.32 -1.40 10.05
CA VAL A 97 0.64 -0.35 9.69
C VAL A 97 1.99 -0.98 9.37
N GLU A 98 2.46 -0.73 8.16
CA GLU A 98 3.80 -1.04 7.68
C GLU A 98 4.66 0.22 7.78
N THR A 99 5.75 0.16 8.54
CA THR A 99 6.70 1.27 8.71
C THR A 99 7.97 1.00 7.93
N PHE A 100 8.49 2.02 7.24
CA PHE A 100 9.66 1.93 6.35
C PHE A 100 10.90 2.59 6.97
N PRO A 101 12.12 2.35 6.44
CA PRO A 101 13.36 2.87 7.03
C PRO A 101 13.39 4.39 7.20
N ASP A 102 12.80 5.14 6.28
CA ASP A 102 12.69 6.60 6.39
C ASP A 102 11.58 7.10 7.32
N GLY A 103 10.83 6.19 7.95
CA GLY A 103 9.70 6.50 8.84
C GLY A 103 8.39 6.75 8.10
N SER A 104 8.36 6.69 6.77
CA SER A 104 7.11 6.67 6.02
C SER A 104 6.33 5.38 6.30
N VAL A 105 5.02 5.41 6.03
CA VAL A 105 4.11 4.32 6.37
C VAL A 105 3.16 3.98 5.24
N ILE A 106 2.71 2.72 5.23
CA ILE A 106 1.50 2.27 4.55
C ILE A 106 0.57 1.73 5.62
N GLY A 107 -0.65 2.23 5.68
CA GLY A 107 -1.67 1.71 6.57
C GLY A 107 -2.87 1.14 5.81
N THR A 108 -3.50 0.15 6.40
CA THR A 108 -4.79 -0.39 5.97
C THR A 108 -5.72 -0.47 7.16
N ASP A 109 -6.96 -0.06 6.98
CA ASP A 109 -8.04 -0.26 7.95
C ASP A 109 -9.15 -1.07 7.29
N ILE A 110 -9.57 -2.13 7.99
CA ILE A 110 -10.80 -2.86 7.70
C ILE A 110 -11.69 -2.71 8.91
N GLU A 111 -12.92 -2.25 8.73
CA GLU A 111 -13.85 -2.12 9.84
C GLU A 111 -14.15 -3.50 10.46
N ILE A 112 -13.97 -3.61 11.78
CA ILE A 112 -14.31 -4.79 12.56
C ILE A 112 -15.83 -4.79 12.71
N PRO A 113 -16.50 -5.80 12.15
CA PRO A 113 -17.94 -5.78 12.15
C PRO A 113 -18.52 -5.95 13.55
N GLN A 114 -19.59 -5.22 13.85
CA GLN A 114 -20.35 -5.39 15.09
C GLN A 114 -21.39 -6.51 14.94
N VAL A 115 -21.50 -7.40 15.93
CA VAL A 115 -22.49 -8.48 15.94
C VAL A 115 -23.86 -7.92 16.33
N ILE A 116 -24.88 -8.12 15.48
CA ILE A 116 -26.28 -7.84 15.82
C ILE A 116 -26.87 -9.11 16.43
N GLU A 117 -27.12 -9.12 17.75
CA GLU A 117 -27.63 -10.31 18.45
C GLU A 117 -29.12 -10.62 18.19
N ASP A 118 -29.90 -9.71 17.62
CA ASP A 118 -31.34 -9.91 17.39
C ASP A 118 -31.83 -9.32 16.06
N GLY A 119 -32.12 -10.19 15.08
CA GLY A 119 -33.00 -9.91 13.94
C GLY A 119 -32.52 -8.86 12.92
N VAL A 120 -32.51 -9.24 11.64
CA VAL A 120 -32.20 -8.32 10.53
C VAL A 120 -33.26 -7.22 10.45
N SER A 121 -32.98 -6.06 11.05
CA SER A 121 -33.77 -4.84 10.88
C SER A 121 -33.46 -4.22 9.51
N ALA A 122 -34.46 -4.11 8.64
CA ALA A 122 -34.33 -3.53 7.29
C ALA A 122 -34.19 -1.99 7.25
N ARG A 123 -33.86 -1.33 8.38
CA ARG A 123 -33.74 0.13 8.47
C ARG A 123 -32.34 0.53 8.92
N GLY A 124 -31.58 1.06 7.97
CA GLY A 124 -30.40 1.89 8.19
C GLY A 124 -29.24 1.15 8.84
N VAL A 125 -28.55 0.31 8.06
CA VAL A 125 -27.19 -0.10 8.44
C VAL A 125 -26.30 1.13 8.25
N ALA A 126 -25.76 1.65 9.35
CA ALA A 126 -24.65 2.60 9.33
C ALA A 126 -23.48 1.90 10.02
N GLY A 127 -22.35 1.79 9.33
CA GLY A 127 -21.18 1.04 9.77
C GLY A 127 -21.24 -0.45 9.43
N CYS A 128 -20.09 -1.11 9.53
CA CYS A 128 -19.92 -2.53 9.22
C CYS A 128 -20.64 -3.41 10.24
N VAL A 129 -21.67 -4.12 9.80
CA VAL A 129 -22.41 -5.08 10.64
C VAL A 129 -22.20 -6.49 10.16
N THR A 130 -22.02 -7.42 11.08
CA THR A 130 -22.01 -8.85 10.76
C THR A 130 -23.19 -9.60 11.31
N GLY A 131 -23.48 -10.70 10.63
CA GLY A 131 -24.25 -11.77 11.19
C GLY A 131 -23.76 -13.12 10.70
N ALA A 132 -24.26 -14.15 11.35
CA ALA A 132 -24.14 -15.52 10.88
C ALA A 132 -25.55 -16.10 10.75
N SER A 133 -25.84 -16.71 9.60
CA SER A 133 -27.10 -17.43 9.40
C SER A 133 -26.87 -18.67 8.56
N ALA A 134 -27.38 -19.81 9.03
CA ALA A 134 -27.31 -21.09 8.32
C ALA A 134 -25.89 -21.48 7.83
N GLY A 135 -24.85 -21.18 8.60
CA GLY A 135 -23.46 -21.48 8.24
C GLY A 135 -22.83 -20.49 7.23
N VAL A 136 -23.51 -19.37 6.96
CA VAL A 136 -22.99 -18.25 6.18
C VAL A 136 -22.64 -17.11 7.14
N TYR A 137 -21.39 -16.68 7.12
CA TYR A 137 -20.94 -15.44 7.76
C TYR A 137 -21.07 -14.30 6.75
N TYR A 138 -21.51 -13.12 7.16
CA TYR A 138 -21.60 -11.97 6.26
C TYR A 138 -21.26 -10.68 6.98
N GLY A 139 -20.62 -9.75 6.27
CA GLY A 139 -20.45 -8.35 6.65
C GLY A 139 -21.19 -7.44 5.68
N GLN A 140 -21.90 -6.43 6.18
CA GLN A 140 -22.62 -5.47 5.35
C GLN A 140 -22.05 -4.08 5.55
N ASP A 141 -21.89 -3.36 4.43
CA ASP A 141 -21.47 -1.97 4.37
C ASP A 141 -20.14 -1.67 5.09
N CYS A 142 -19.14 -2.54 4.87
CA CYS A 142 -17.85 -2.44 5.55
C CYS A 142 -16.91 -1.51 4.80
N TRP A 143 -16.32 -0.56 5.53
CA TRP A 143 -15.34 0.37 4.98
C TRP A 143 -13.98 -0.31 4.79
N VAL A 144 -13.47 -0.22 3.56
CA VAL A 144 -12.18 -0.77 3.13
C VAL A 144 -11.28 0.41 2.82
N TYR A 145 -10.19 0.56 3.56
CA TYR A 145 -9.32 1.73 3.44
C TYR A 145 -7.85 1.34 3.38
N SER A 146 -7.11 1.94 2.45
CA SER A 146 -5.65 1.94 2.50
C SER A 146 -5.10 3.31 2.17
N SER A 147 -4.04 3.71 2.85
CA SER A 147 -3.29 4.90 2.48
C SER A 147 -1.81 4.75 2.78
N SER A 148 -0.98 5.28 1.88
CA SER A 148 0.32 5.84 2.23
C SER A 148 0.15 7.32 2.59
N LEU A 149 1.24 8.00 2.99
CA LEU A 149 1.19 9.43 3.27
C LEU A 149 0.82 10.30 2.05
N THR A 150 1.02 9.80 0.83
CA THR A 150 0.82 10.55 -0.41
C THR A 150 -0.34 10.06 -1.27
N MET A 151 -0.90 8.90 -0.96
CA MET A 151 -1.98 8.31 -1.74
C MET A 151 -2.84 7.41 -0.87
N GLY A 152 -4.15 7.65 -0.87
CA GLY A 152 -5.12 6.79 -0.21
C GLY A 152 -6.31 6.50 -1.09
N ALA A 153 -6.96 5.38 -0.80
CA ALA A 153 -8.21 5.00 -1.42
C ALA A 153 -9.12 4.33 -0.39
N SER A 154 -10.42 4.54 -0.56
CA SER A 154 -11.44 3.93 0.27
C SER A 154 -12.66 3.57 -0.54
N PHE A 155 -13.42 2.57 -0.06
CA PHE A 155 -14.77 2.29 -0.52
C PHE A 155 -15.53 1.47 0.51
N TYR A 156 -16.84 1.36 0.32
CA TYR A 156 -17.70 0.46 1.09
C TYR A 156 -18.02 -0.79 0.29
N ALA A 157 -18.05 -1.96 0.94
CA ALA A 157 -18.50 -3.20 0.32
C ALA A 157 -19.11 -4.16 1.34
N SER A 158 -20.03 -5.01 0.86
CA SER A 158 -20.61 -6.11 1.63
C SER A 158 -20.06 -7.45 1.15
N TYR A 159 -20.00 -8.45 2.02
CA TYR A 159 -19.48 -9.77 1.69
C TYR A 159 -20.20 -10.88 2.48
N SER A 160 -20.13 -12.10 1.97
CA SER A 160 -20.53 -13.33 2.66
C SER A 160 -19.53 -14.41 2.38
N GLN A 161 -19.38 -15.31 3.34
CA GLN A 161 -18.49 -16.45 3.31
C GLN A 161 -19.24 -17.66 3.86
N TRP A 162 -19.06 -18.78 3.19
CA TRP A 162 -19.55 -20.08 3.62
C TRP A 162 -18.45 -21.11 3.37
N SER A 163 -18.68 -22.34 3.81
CA SER A 163 -17.65 -23.39 3.82
C SER A 163 -16.98 -23.67 2.46
N THR A 164 -17.66 -23.39 1.34
CA THR A 164 -17.18 -23.70 -0.01
C THR A 164 -17.03 -22.49 -0.92
N GLY A 165 -17.35 -21.29 -0.45
CA GLY A 165 -17.31 -20.12 -1.30
C GLY A 165 -17.53 -18.80 -0.58
N SER A 166 -17.56 -17.75 -1.37
CA SER A 166 -17.75 -16.39 -0.90
C SER A 166 -18.41 -15.53 -1.96
N SER A 167 -18.98 -14.41 -1.55
CA SER A 167 -19.53 -13.39 -2.45
C SER A 167 -19.18 -12.01 -1.91
N VAL A 168 -19.03 -11.05 -2.82
CA VAL A 168 -18.90 -9.62 -2.52
C VAL A 168 -19.98 -8.90 -3.31
N TRP A 169 -20.67 -7.95 -2.70
CA TRP A 169 -21.75 -7.17 -3.31
C TRP A 169 -21.88 -5.80 -2.66
N ASN A 170 -22.79 -4.98 -3.19
CA ASN A 170 -23.10 -3.64 -2.67
C ASN A 170 -21.83 -2.79 -2.44
N TRP A 171 -21.00 -2.65 -3.46
CA TRP A 171 -19.84 -1.76 -3.41
C TRP A 171 -20.20 -0.38 -3.94
N HIS A 172 -19.76 0.67 -3.24
CA HIS A 172 -20.09 2.04 -3.60
C HIS A 172 -19.14 3.06 -2.95
N THR A 173 -19.38 4.34 -3.26
CA THR A 173 -18.68 5.51 -2.71
C THR A 173 -17.16 5.36 -2.77
N PRO A 174 -16.58 5.19 -3.97
CA PRO A 174 -15.13 5.21 -4.09
C PRO A 174 -14.61 6.60 -3.73
N GLU A 175 -13.57 6.64 -2.93
CA GLU A 175 -12.81 7.84 -2.63
C GLU A 175 -11.33 7.56 -2.90
N VAL A 176 -10.66 8.48 -3.59
CA VAL A 176 -9.23 8.39 -3.87
C VAL A 176 -8.63 9.77 -3.68
N ASN A 177 -7.62 9.86 -2.83
CA ASN A 177 -6.89 11.08 -2.51
C ASN A 177 -5.42 10.91 -2.88
N ILE A 178 -4.84 11.93 -3.53
CA ILE A 178 -3.44 11.92 -3.97
C ILE A 178 -2.84 13.29 -3.69
N VAL A 179 -1.78 13.31 -2.87
CA VAL A 179 -1.03 14.52 -2.53
C VAL A 179 -0.22 14.99 -3.74
N GLY A 180 -0.44 16.23 -4.18
CA GLY A 180 0.31 16.84 -5.28
C GLY A 180 0.07 16.16 -6.63
N GLY A 181 -1.14 15.64 -6.82
CA GLY A 181 -1.49 14.84 -7.98
C GLY A 181 -2.96 14.87 -8.36
N THR A 182 -3.32 14.07 -9.36
CA THR A 182 -4.69 13.93 -9.84
C THR A 182 -5.06 12.47 -10.03
N VAL A 183 -6.35 12.16 -9.85
CA VAL A 183 -6.94 10.84 -10.08
C VAL A 183 -7.69 10.85 -11.41
N SER A 184 -7.55 9.79 -12.20
CA SER A 184 -8.36 9.58 -13.41
C SER A 184 -8.75 8.11 -13.57
N ASN A 185 -9.70 7.82 -14.47
CA ASN A 185 -10.11 6.46 -14.86
C ASN A 185 -10.44 5.53 -13.68
N GLN A 186 -11.24 6.02 -12.72
CA GLN A 186 -11.74 5.18 -11.64
C GLN A 186 -12.71 4.12 -12.20
N VAL A 187 -12.37 2.84 -12.05
CA VAL A 187 -13.15 1.71 -12.55
C VAL A 187 -13.22 0.58 -11.54
N TRP A 188 -14.33 -0.14 -11.56
CA TRP A 188 -14.55 -1.32 -10.73
C TRP A 188 -14.22 -2.60 -11.50
N SER A 189 -13.66 -3.58 -10.80
CA SER A 189 -13.46 -4.93 -11.31
C SER A 189 -13.87 -5.95 -10.25
N HIS A 190 -14.87 -6.77 -10.58
CA HIS A 190 -15.43 -7.79 -9.70
C HIS A 190 -15.07 -9.18 -10.23
N ALA A 191 -14.54 -10.04 -9.36
CA ALA A 191 -14.31 -11.45 -9.65
C ALA A 191 -15.17 -12.30 -8.73
N THR A 192 -15.85 -13.29 -9.29
CA THR A 192 -16.72 -14.24 -8.58
C THR A 192 -16.12 -15.64 -8.59
N GLY A 193 -16.39 -16.43 -7.55
CA GLY A 193 -16.01 -17.83 -7.49
C GLY A 193 -15.95 -18.33 -6.05
N THR A 194 -15.12 -19.33 -5.77
CA THR A 194 -14.83 -19.73 -4.39
C THR A 194 -14.25 -18.56 -3.59
N ASN A 195 -13.37 -17.79 -4.22
CA ASN A 195 -12.86 -16.53 -3.70
C ASN A 195 -13.42 -15.39 -4.55
N SER A 196 -14.29 -14.58 -3.95
CA SER A 196 -14.85 -13.40 -4.60
C SER A 196 -14.07 -12.15 -4.21
N SER A 197 -13.95 -11.18 -5.10
CA SER A 197 -13.25 -9.93 -4.80
C SER A 197 -13.81 -8.75 -5.57
N ILE A 198 -13.79 -7.58 -4.95
CA ILE A 198 -14.04 -6.30 -5.61
C ILE A 198 -12.76 -5.47 -5.59
N THR A 199 -12.41 -4.91 -6.74
CA THR A 199 -11.23 -4.07 -6.92
C THR A 199 -11.64 -2.70 -7.43
N LEU A 200 -11.29 -1.65 -6.68
CA LEU A 200 -11.26 -0.27 -7.17
C LEU A 200 -9.92 -0.05 -7.86
N LYS A 201 -9.96 0.38 -9.12
CA LYS A 201 -8.77 0.67 -9.93
C LYS A 201 -8.80 2.12 -10.37
N TRP A 202 -7.66 2.79 -10.40
CA TRP A 202 -7.55 4.17 -10.87
C TRP A 202 -6.17 4.42 -11.47
N ASN A 203 -6.06 5.56 -12.15
CA ASN A 203 -4.79 6.12 -12.58
C ASN A 203 -4.42 7.27 -11.65
N SER A 204 -3.21 7.24 -11.11
CA SER A 204 -2.62 8.32 -10.33
C SER A 204 -1.63 9.09 -11.18
N HIS A 205 -1.72 10.42 -11.19
CA HIS A 205 -0.71 11.30 -11.75
C HIS A 205 -0.09 12.13 -10.63
N ILE A 206 1.20 11.98 -10.35
CA ILE A 206 1.91 12.72 -9.30
C ILE A 206 2.96 13.62 -9.94
N GLY A 207 3.01 14.90 -9.55
CA GLY A 207 4.02 15.85 -10.04
C GLY A 207 4.05 16.02 -11.56
N GLY A 208 2.91 15.79 -12.25
CA GLY A 208 2.74 16.01 -13.69
C GLY A 208 3.43 15.02 -14.64
N ILE A 209 4.14 13.99 -14.15
CA ILE A 209 5.09 13.24 -14.99
C ILE A 209 4.78 11.73 -15.12
N VAL A 210 4.09 11.10 -14.17
CA VAL A 210 3.88 9.63 -14.22
C VAL A 210 2.43 9.24 -13.95
N THR A 211 1.80 8.58 -14.92
CA THR A 211 0.56 7.82 -14.73
C THR A 211 0.92 6.43 -14.19
N VAL A 212 0.49 6.12 -12.97
CA VAL A 212 0.61 4.75 -12.42
C VAL A 212 -0.79 4.18 -12.27
N GLY A 213 -1.04 3.00 -12.85
CA GLY A 213 -2.26 2.26 -12.56
C GLY A 213 -2.16 1.76 -11.12
N THR A 214 -3.10 2.14 -10.26
CA THR A 214 -3.13 1.71 -8.86
C THR A 214 -4.46 1.03 -8.58
N TRP A 215 -4.49 0.12 -7.62
CA TRP A 215 -5.70 -0.55 -7.21
C TRP A 215 -5.74 -0.86 -5.71
N LEU A 216 -6.97 -0.94 -5.20
CA LEU A 216 -7.33 -1.40 -3.87
C LEU A 216 -8.37 -2.52 -4.02
N ARG A 217 -8.17 -3.64 -3.33
CA ARG A 217 -9.02 -4.82 -3.44
C ARG A 217 -9.44 -5.34 -2.07
N LEU A 218 -10.71 -5.67 -1.95
CA LEU A 218 -11.24 -6.53 -0.91
C LEU A 218 -11.35 -7.95 -1.46
N ASN A 219 -10.79 -8.92 -0.74
CA ASN A 219 -10.87 -10.34 -1.05
C ASN A 219 -11.73 -11.02 0.02
N ALA A 220 -12.74 -11.77 -0.43
CA ALA A 220 -13.48 -12.69 0.38
C ALA A 220 -13.13 -14.13 0.00
N SER A 221 -12.96 -14.98 1.01
CA SER A 221 -12.69 -16.40 0.85
C SER A 221 -13.38 -17.18 1.96
N PRO A 222 -13.53 -18.50 1.85
CA PRO A 222 -14.00 -19.33 2.96
C PRO A 222 -13.10 -19.23 4.21
N GLY A 223 -11.83 -18.84 4.03
CA GLY A 223 -10.84 -18.72 5.10
C GLY A 223 -10.78 -17.34 5.76
N GLY A 224 -11.60 -16.37 5.32
CA GLY A 224 -11.63 -15.02 5.87
C GLY A 224 -11.56 -13.93 4.81
N ILE A 225 -11.63 -12.69 5.31
CA ILE A 225 -11.51 -11.46 4.54
C ILE A 225 -10.06 -10.97 4.56
N SER A 226 -9.60 -10.45 3.44
CA SER A 226 -8.33 -9.72 3.40
C SER A 226 -8.37 -8.57 2.43
N GLN A 227 -7.56 -7.56 2.68
CA GLN A 227 -7.39 -6.42 1.80
C GLN A 227 -6.02 -6.48 1.15
N THR A 228 -5.96 -6.13 -0.13
CA THR A 228 -4.70 -6.00 -0.87
C THR A 228 -4.69 -4.71 -1.68
N ARG A 229 -3.50 -4.17 -1.92
CA ARG A 229 -3.27 -3.03 -2.81
C ARG A 229 -2.08 -3.31 -3.72
N GLY A 230 -2.01 -2.61 -4.84
CA GLY A 230 -0.88 -2.74 -5.75
C GLY A 230 -0.87 -1.77 -6.90
N GLY A 231 0.17 -1.91 -7.74
CA GLY A 231 0.43 -1.10 -8.93
C GLY A 231 0.28 -1.88 -10.24
N THR A 232 0.29 -1.12 -11.34
CA THR A 232 -0.04 -1.37 -12.75
C THR A 232 -0.75 -2.70 -13.07
N TRP A 233 -2.02 -2.56 -13.46
CA TRP A 233 -3.01 -3.58 -13.77
C TRP A 233 -3.43 -3.58 -15.24
#